data_AF-A0A943XS80-F1
#
_entry.id   AF-A0A943XS80-F1
#
_cell.length_a   1.000
_cell.length_b   1.000
_cell.length_c   1.000
_cell.angle_alpha   90.00
_cell.angle_beta   90.00
_cell.angle_gamma   90.00
#
_symmetry.space_group_name_H-M   'P 1'
#
loop_
_entity.id
_entity.type
_entity.pdbx_description
1 polymer ?
#
loop_
_entity_poly.entity_id
_entity_poly.type
_entity_poly.pdbx_seq_one_letter_code
_entity_poly.pdbx_strand_id
1 'polypeptide(L)'
;DIIINIGDMIQYKSWNSYSPLSADAAKWAIEHKHMFPVGNLNLYQGEEASAGDVQIDLFDEQGEKIEEEIPQMEISPEPENDFEITAEELAGVTFTPTAARMQAQRPVSAGKKLNFKTVFMKGLLWGIIGGIIGFALQELLGLWLNSDTILGWMGYPPMEELYANAYAGLYSESQLIAITSAITNAVRLDSAFFCAFMACGIGLFLGLGEGIYYGSGRQAAKNAAIGAGISLVLGFISGYLAQCLYSALLQTTENEFAMALIRGVGWAIAGLGIGFSAGLIKPEKKRLLFCMLGGLVGGFIGGFAFNYICNIPWALLSETDTGILPRAIGITFMGLLIGLGVGLLEQFAKSAWLKVIRGEFEGKEYLVFAGTTSIGNNGKNTIVLFKDKLVGEHHCDITQENGRYVLVDCGTPMGTVVNGMRISRHVLRQGDAIAIGNSVLVFNMK
;
A
#
# COMPACT_ATOMS: atom_id res chain seq x y z
N ASP A 1 36.66 7.77 0.69
CA ASP A 1 35.60 6.83 1.10
C ASP A 1 35.90 5.36 0.88
N ILE A 2 35.99 4.85 -0.35
CA ILE A 2 36.20 3.39 -0.57
C ILE A 2 37.55 2.90 -0.01
N ILE A 3 38.62 3.65 -0.23
CA ILE A 3 39.97 3.30 0.27
C ILE A 3 40.01 3.33 1.82
N ILE A 4 39.32 4.30 2.43
CA ILE A 4 39.22 4.43 3.89
C ILE A 4 38.44 3.25 4.48
N ASN A 5 37.29 2.90 3.89
CA ASN A 5 36.52 1.72 4.29
C ASN A 5 37.31 0.41 4.14
N ILE A 6 38.07 0.24 3.06
CA ILE A 6 38.92 -0.94 2.88
C ILE A 6 40.01 -0.96 3.96
N GLY A 7 40.62 0.18 4.27
CA GLY A 7 41.60 0.31 5.36
C GLY A 7 41.01 -0.06 6.73
N ASP A 8 39.81 0.43 7.04
CA ASP A 8 39.11 0.09 8.29
C ASP A 8 38.70 -1.39 8.35
N MET A 9 38.42 -2.01 7.20
CA MET A 9 38.15 -3.45 7.11
C MET A 9 39.41 -4.30 7.34
N ILE A 10 40.55 -3.89 6.78
CA ILE A 10 41.84 -4.57 6.97
C ILE A 10 42.32 -4.46 8.42
N GLN A 11 42.07 -3.32 9.07
CA GLN A 11 42.42 -3.08 10.47
C GLN A 11 41.41 -3.65 11.47
N TYR A 12 40.42 -4.43 11.01
CA TYR A 12 39.34 -5.01 11.84
C TYR A 12 38.53 -3.98 12.65
N LYS A 13 38.58 -2.70 12.27
CA LYS A 13 37.74 -1.63 12.85
C LYS A 13 36.31 -1.67 12.34
N SER A 14 36.14 -2.15 11.11
CA SER A 14 34.84 -2.45 10.53
C SER A 14 34.87 -3.84 9.89
N TRP A 15 33.78 -4.58 9.93
CA TRP A 15 33.67 -5.84 9.19
C TRP A 15 32.27 -5.98 8.63
N ASN A 16 32.16 -6.69 7.50
CA ASN A 16 30.88 -6.95 6.86
C ASN A 16 30.18 -8.15 7.51
N SER A 17 29.38 -7.87 8.54
CA SER A 17 28.54 -8.86 9.22
C SER A 17 27.41 -9.44 8.37
N TYR A 18 27.24 -8.97 7.12
CA TYR A 18 26.15 -9.36 6.22
C TYR A 18 26.64 -9.73 4.82
N SER A 19 27.79 -10.40 4.76
CA SER A 19 28.40 -10.89 3.51
C SER A 19 27.37 -11.63 2.64
N PRO A 20 27.15 -11.21 1.38
CA PRO A 20 26.22 -11.88 0.47
C PRO A 20 26.75 -13.22 -0.04
N LEU A 21 28.02 -13.53 0.22
CA LEU A 21 28.70 -14.73 -0.26
C LEU A 21 28.41 -15.97 0.61
N SER A 22 28.15 -15.79 1.92
CA SER A 22 27.84 -16.89 2.84
C SER A 22 27.00 -16.41 4.03
N ALA A 23 25.76 -16.89 4.12
CA ALA A 23 24.85 -16.57 5.21
C ALA A 23 25.26 -17.21 6.55
N ASP A 24 25.89 -18.39 6.50
CA ASP A 24 26.39 -19.09 7.68
C ASP A 24 27.58 -18.32 8.30
N ALA A 25 28.50 -17.82 7.45
CA ALA A 25 29.61 -16.99 7.91
C ALA A 25 29.13 -15.64 8.48
N ALA A 26 28.12 -15.03 7.84
CA ALA A 26 27.49 -13.79 8.34
C ALA A 26 26.82 -14.00 9.70
N LYS A 27 26.05 -15.08 9.84
CA LYS A 27 25.37 -15.42 11.10
C LYS A 27 26.37 -15.76 12.21
N TRP A 28 27.36 -16.59 11.91
CA TRP A 28 28.44 -16.91 12.85
C TRP A 28 29.18 -15.65 13.28
N ALA A 29 29.50 -14.74 12.36
CA ALA A 29 30.17 -13.48 12.67
C ALA A 29 29.32 -12.53 13.54
N ILE A 30 28.00 -12.57 13.40
CA ILE A 30 27.07 -11.81 14.25
C ILE A 30 27.00 -12.43 15.66
N GLU A 31 26.87 -13.76 15.75
CA GLU A 31 26.76 -14.49 17.02
C GLU A 31 28.07 -14.43 17.82
N HIS A 32 29.22 -14.41 17.13
CA HIS A 32 30.55 -14.40 17.72
C HIS A 32 31.19 -13.01 17.64
N LYS A 33 30.38 -11.94 17.58
CA LYS A 33 30.83 -10.54 17.50
C LYS A 33 31.86 -10.17 18.59
N HIS A 34 31.75 -10.79 19.76
CA HIS A 34 32.63 -10.61 20.90
C HIS A 34 34.02 -11.25 20.74
N MET A 35 34.19 -12.17 19.79
CA MET A 35 35.46 -12.83 19.48
C MET A 35 36.30 -12.07 18.44
N PHE A 36 35.70 -11.10 17.74
CA PHE A 36 36.45 -10.30 16.78
C PHE A 36 37.27 -9.25 17.53
N PRO A 37 38.56 -9.08 17.18
CA PRO A 37 39.42 -8.09 17.81
C PRO A 37 39.07 -6.70 17.27
N VAL A 38 37.95 -6.15 17.75
CA VAL A 38 37.56 -4.76 17.46
C VAL A 38 38.39 -3.86 18.37
N GLY A 39 39.66 -3.67 18.01
CA GLY A 39 40.55 -2.78 18.72
C GLY A 39 40.22 -1.31 18.43
N ASN A 40 40.35 -0.44 19.44
CA ASN A 40 40.47 1.01 19.23
C ASN A 40 41.90 1.41 18.82
N LEU A 41 42.77 0.44 18.49
CA LEU A 41 44.15 0.69 18.13
C LEU A 41 44.21 1.24 16.70
N ASN A 42 44.58 2.51 16.56
CA ASN A 42 44.95 3.08 15.27
C ASN A 42 46.31 2.50 14.86
N LEU A 43 46.33 1.54 13.93
CA LEU A 43 47.56 1.07 13.28
C LEU A 43 48.11 2.09 12.26
N TYR A 44 47.39 3.20 12.05
CA TYR A 44 47.91 4.35 11.35
C TYR A 44 48.83 5.15 12.30
N GLN A 45 50.11 4.81 12.29
CA GLN A 45 51.13 5.84 12.44
C GLN A 45 51.14 6.57 11.11
N GLY A 46 50.74 7.83 11.10
CA GLY A 46 50.94 8.63 9.89
C GLY A 46 52.41 8.54 9.53
N GLU A 47 52.72 8.30 8.26
CA GLU A 47 54.06 8.61 7.77
C GLU A 47 54.36 10.03 8.24
N GLU A 48 55.34 10.18 9.14
CA GLU A 48 55.94 11.46 9.38
C GLU A 48 56.41 11.93 8.01
N ALA A 49 55.66 12.86 7.44
CA ALA A 49 56.11 13.65 6.33
C ALA A 49 57.36 14.37 6.82
N SER A 50 58.53 13.75 6.62
CA SER A 50 59.86 14.35 6.66
C SER A 50 59.96 15.54 7.62
N ALA A 51 59.79 15.32 8.92
CA ALA A 51 60.29 16.25 9.91
C ALA A 51 61.75 15.85 10.11
N GLY A 52 62.67 16.56 9.46
CA GLY A 52 64.10 16.39 9.74
C GLY A 52 64.35 16.50 11.24
N ASP A 53 65.33 15.75 11.73
CA ASP A 53 65.80 15.71 13.13
C ASP A 53 65.48 16.98 13.93
N VAL A 54 64.35 16.98 14.64
CA VAL A 54 64.13 17.93 15.73
C VAL A 54 64.38 17.16 17.01
N GLN A 55 65.61 17.23 17.51
CA GLN A 55 65.90 16.92 18.91
C GLN A 55 65.16 17.94 19.77
N ILE A 56 64.15 17.50 20.50
CA ILE A 56 63.50 18.31 21.51
C ILE A 56 64.23 18.05 22.82
N ASP A 57 65.00 19.04 23.23
CA ASP A 57 65.72 19.06 24.49
C ASP A 57 64.74 19.44 25.60
N LEU A 58 64.45 18.52 26.51
CA LEU A 58 63.62 18.80 27.69
C LEU A 58 64.49 19.46 28.75
N PHE A 59 64.14 20.69 29.16
CA PHE A 59 64.86 21.44 30.19
C PHE A 59 64.07 21.46 31.52
N ASP A 60 64.76 21.45 32.64
CA ASP A 60 64.16 21.70 33.96
C ASP A 60 63.86 23.20 34.18
N GLU A 61 63.24 23.56 35.32
CA GLU A 61 62.88 24.95 35.63
C GLU A 61 64.08 25.90 35.83
N GLN A 62 65.32 25.38 35.86
CA GLN A 62 66.54 26.18 35.86
C GLN A 62 67.26 26.22 34.49
N GLY A 63 66.77 25.47 33.50
CA GLY A 63 67.25 25.51 32.13
C GLY A 63 68.32 24.45 31.78
N GLU A 64 68.44 23.36 32.55
CA GLU A 64 69.35 22.24 32.26
C GLU A 64 68.62 21.05 31.63
N LYS A 65 69.27 20.33 30.70
CA LYS A 65 68.64 19.31 29.83
C LYS A 65 68.55 17.94 30.52
N ILE A 66 67.38 17.30 30.49
CA ILE A 66 67.08 16.02 31.15
C ILE A 66 67.20 14.87 30.13
N GLU A 67 68.07 13.88 30.39
CA GLU A 67 68.17 12.63 29.63
C GLU A 67 67.51 11.48 30.42
N GLU A 68 66.37 10.94 29.95
CA GLU A 68 65.82 9.67 30.45
C GLU A 68 65.92 8.59 29.37
N GLU A 69 66.64 7.49 29.68
CA GLU A 69 66.67 6.26 28.86
C GLU A 69 65.38 5.44 29.07
N ILE A 70 64.61 5.23 28.01
CA ILE A 70 63.48 4.29 28.00
C ILE A 70 64.02 2.89 27.62
N PRO A 71 63.78 1.83 28.42
CA PRO A 71 64.28 0.49 28.10
C PRO A 71 63.55 -0.11 26.87
N GLN A 72 64.30 -0.65 25.92
CA GLN A 72 63.73 -1.39 24.77
C GLN A 72 63.23 -2.77 25.20
N MET A 73 62.00 -3.11 24.82
CA MET A 73 61.40 -4.44 24.99
C MET A 73 61.62 -5.24 23.69
N GLU A 74 62.39 -6.33 23.74
CA GLU A 74 62.62 -7.23 22.59
C GLU A 74 61.33 -7.98 22.20
N ILE A 75 60.93 -7.88 20.94
CA ILE A 75 59.83 -8.65 20.34
C ILE A 75 60.45 -9.83 19.58
N SER A 76 60.13 -11.06 19.98
CA SER A 76 60.53 -12.31 19.30
C SER A 76 59.87 -12.42 17.92
N PRO A 77 60.60 -12.81 16.85
CA PRO A 77 60.02 -12.94 15.52
C PRO A 77 59.61 -14.39 15.25
N GLU A 78 58.31 -14.70 15.40
CA GLU A 78 57.52 -15.62 14.54
C GLU A 78 56.16 -15.94 15.19
N PRO A 79 55.03 -15.81 14.48
CA PRO A 79 53.76 -16.37 14.93
C PRO A 79 53.61 -17.82 14.38
N GLU A 80 53.56 -18.81 15.26
CA GLU A 80 53.09 -20.16 14.92
C GLU A 80 51.66 -20.08 14.36
N ASN A 81 51.44 -20.65 13.17
CA ASN A 81 50.18 -20.59 12.44
C ASN A 81 49.49 -21.96 12.52
N ASP A 82 48.80 -22.22 13.64
CA ASP A 82 48.23 -23.54 14.02
C ASP A 82 46.92 -23.93 13.30
N PHE A 83 46.59 -23.35 12.13
CA PHE A 83 45.30 -23.58 11.46
C PHE A 83 45.43 -24.02 10.00
N GLU A 84 45.98 -25.21 9.75
CA GLU A 84 45.85 -25.90 8.45
C GLU A 84 44.76 -26.97 8.51
N ILE A 85 43.59 -26.68 7.91
CA ILE A 85 42.48 -27.64 7.76
C ILE A 85 42.86 -28.65 6.68
N THR A 86 42.89 -29.93 7.02
CA THR A 86 43.33 -30.99 6.09
C THR A 86 42.19 -31.55 5.24
N ALA A 87 42.51 -32.10 4.07
CA ALA A 87 41.52 -32.68 3.15
C ALA A 87 40.72 -33.85 3.76
N GLU A 88 41.26 -34.49 4.79
CA GLU A 88 40.62 -35.58 5.54
C GLU A 88 39.52 -35.06 6.48
N GLU A 89 39.66 -33.84 7.03
CA GLU A 89 38.63 -33.18 7.86
C GLU A 89 37.40 -32.77 7.02
N LEU A 90 37.57 -32.58 5.71
CA LEU A 90 36.51 -32.21 4.77
C LEU A 90 35.75 -33.41 4.18
N ALA A 91 36.24 -34.64 4.35
CA ALA A 91 35.70 -35.84 3.70
C ALA A 91 34.28 -36.24 4.13
N GLY A 92 33.77 -35.69 5.26
CA GLY A 92 32.41 -35.92 5.76
C GLY A 92 31.43 -34.77 5.54
N VAL A 93 31.89 -33.62 5.03
CA VAL A 93 31.07 -32.42 4.92
C VAL A 93 30.22 -32.50 3.64
N THR A 94 28.94 -32.83 3.78
CA THR A 94 28.02 -32.88 2.64
C THR A 94 27.77 -31.47 2.11
N PHE A 95 28.26 -31.17 0.91
CA PHE A 95 28.00 -29.89 0.24
C PHE A 95 26.55 -29.82 -0.23
N THR A 96 25.68 -29.22 0.57
CA THR A 96 24.34 -28.80 0.14
C THR A 96 24.42 -27.42 -0.52
N PRO A 97 23.97 -27.25 -1.79
CA PRO A 97 23.97 -25.97 -2.48
C PRO A 97 23.23 -24.89 -1.69
N THR A 98 23.77 -23.66 -1.69
CA THR A 98 23.27 -22.49 -0.93
C THR A 98 21.78 -22.22 -1.14
N ALA A 99 21.25 -22.49 -2.35
CA ALA A 99 19.83 -22.36 -2.68
C ALA A 99 18.93 -23.32 -1.87
N ALA A 100 19.39 -24.56 -1.61
CA ALA A 100 18.66 -25.53 -0.81
C ALA A 100 18.66 -25.14 0.69
N ARG A 101 19.73 -24.50 1.18
CA ARG A 101 19.82 -24.02 2.57
C ARG A 101 18.95 -22.79 2.84
N MET A 102 18.84 -21.86 1.88
CA MET A 102 17.91 -20.72 1.98
C MET A 102 16.44 -21.16 1.95
N GLN A 103 16.13 -22.27 1.27
CA GLN A 103 14.80 -22.88 1.31
C GLN A 103 14.55 -23.70 2.59
N ALA A 104 15.60 -24.21 3.24
CA ALA A 104 15.48 -25.09 4.40
C ALA A 104 15.18 -24.38 5.74
N GLN A 105 15.46 -23.08 5.87
CA GLN A 105 15.13 -22.32 7.09
C GLN A 105 13.80 -21.58 6.99
N ARG A 106 12.74 -22.39 6.94
CA ARG A 106 11.39 -22.23 7.51
C ARG A 106 10.47 -22.96 6.54
N PRO A 107 9.77 -24.03 6.96
CA PRO A 107 8.56 -24.39 6.25
C PRO A 107 7.71 -23.12 6.26
N VAL A 108 7.45 -22.55 5.08
CA VAL A 108 6.41 -21.53 4.94
C VAL A 108 5.17 -22.24 5.42
N SER A 109 4.78 -21.98 6.67
CA SER A 109 3.61 -22.61 7.27
C SER A 109 2.49 -22.35 6.27
N ALA A 110 1.98 -23.41 5.66
CA ALA A 110 0.88 -23.38 4.69
C ALA A 110 -0.45 -22.98 5.35
N GLY A 111 -0.41 -22.22 6.45
CA GLY A 111 -1.56 -21.47 6.91
C GLY A 111 -1.72 -20.28 5.97
N LYS A 112 -2.89 -20.17 5.34
CA LYS A 112 -3.38 -18.95 4.70
C LYS A 112 -3.46 -17.83 5.76
N LYS A 113 -2.31 -17.29 6.21
CA LYS A 113 -2.29 -16.15 7.10
C LYS A 113 -2.61 -14.92 6.25
N LEU A 114 -3.78 -14.35 6.54
CA LEU A 114 -4.23 -13.11 5.93
C LEU A 114 -3.21 -12.00 6.31
N ASN A 115 -2.62 -11.35 5.33
CA ASN A 115 -1.72 -10.22 5.58
C ASN A 115 -2.57 -8.98 5.85
N PHE A 116 -3.05 -8.83 7.08
CA PHE A 116 -3.95 -7.76 7.47
C PHE A 116 -3.36 -6.37 7.22
N LYS A 117 -2.02 -6.22 7.31
CA LYS A 117 -1.33 -4.96 6.98
C LYS A 117 -1.59 -4.55 5.53
N THR A 118 -1.58 -5.50 4.59
CA THR A 118 -1.88 -5.22 3.17
C THR A 118 -3.35 -4.87 2.97
N VAL A 119 -4.26 -5.64 3.59
CA VAL A 119 -5.71 -5.38 3.57
C VAL A 119 -6.01 -3.96 4.08
N PHE A 120 -5.39 -3.59 5.20
CA PHE A 120 -5.54 -2.29 5.82
C PHE A 120 -5.00 -1.15 4.95
N MET A 121 -3.74 -1.26 4.51
CA MET A 121 -3.04 -0.18 3.80
C MET A 121 -3.49 0.03 2.35
N LYS A 122 -4.11 -0.96 1.71
CA LYS A 122 -4.57 -0.84 0.32
C LYS A 122 -6.05 -0.55 0.18
N GLY A 123 -6.87 -1.13 1.06
CA GLY A 123 -8.32 -1.01 0.97
C GLY A 123 -8.89 -0.21 2.13
N LEU A 124 -8.78 -0.75 3.34
CA LEU A 124 -9.56 -0.28 4.49
C LEU A 124 -9.29 1.19 4.85
N LEU A 125 -8.03 1.57 5.00
CA LEU A 125 -7.64 2.92 5.37
C LEU A 125 -8.16 3.95 4.37
N TRP A 126 -7.94 3.69 3.08
CA TRP A 126 -8.30 4.61 2.01
C TRP A 126 -9.80 4.66 1.73
N GLY A 127 -10.50 3.54 1.92
CA GLY A 127 -11.96 3.49 1.87
C GLY A 127 -12.61 4.34 2.96
N ILE A 128 -12.06 4.29 4.20
CA ILE A 128 -12.55 5.12 5.32
C ILE A 128 -12.28 6.61 5.03
N ILE A 129 -11.04 6.96 4.67
CA ILE A 129 -10.68 8.36 4.35
C ILE A 129 -11.54 8.89 3.19
N GLY A 130 -11.69 8.09 2.13
CA GLY A 130 -12.51 8.45 0.98
C GLY A 130 -13.99 8.58 1.30
N GLY A 131 -14.53 7.76 2.19
CA GLY A 131 -15.90 7.86 2.67
C GLY A 131 -16.15 9.15 3.46
N ILE A 132 -15.26 9.48 4.40
CA ILE A 132 -15.37 10.69 5.22
C ILE A 132 -15.24 11.95 4.36
N ILE A 133 -14.23 12.01 3.49
CA ILE A 133 -13.98 13.18 2.65
C ILE A 133 -15.05 13.30 1.55
N GLY A 134 -15.49 12.18 0.98
CA GLY A 134 -16.60 12.15 0.04
C GLY A 134 -17.88 12.70 0.67
N PHE A 135 -18.15 12.33 1.94
CA PHE A 135 -19.30 12.85 2.69
C PHE A 135 -19.19 14.34 2.98
N ALA A 136 -18.05 14.80 3.48
CA ALA A 136 -17.84 16.22 3.73
C ALA A 136 -18.00 17.06 2.46
N LEU A 137 -17.47 16.56 1.33
CA LEU A 137 -17.63 17.20 0.02
C LEU A 137 -19.10 17.23 -0.42
N GLN A 138 -19.82 16.11 -0.24
CA GLN A 138 -21.23 16.03 -0.59
C GLN A 138 -22.09 16.97 0.27
N GLU A 139 -21.87 17.05 1.59
CA GLU A 139 -22.62 17.97 2.46
C GLU A 139 -22.39 19.43 2.08
N LEU A 140 -21.15 19.79 1.72
CA LEU A 140 -20.83 21.13 1.22
C LEU A 140 -21.53 21.44 -0.11
N LEU A 141 -21.51 20.49 -1.05
CA LEU A 141 -22.14 20.65 -2.37
C LEU A 141 -23.66 20.59 -2.30
N GLY A 142 -24.22 19.86 -1.34
CA GLY A 142 -25.66 19.73 -1.10
C GLY A 142 -26.32 21.05 -0.68
N LEU A 143 -25.54 22.04 -0.24
CA LEU A 143 -26.02 23.41 -0.04
C LEU A 143 -26.46 24.08 -1.35
N TRP A 144 -25.92 23.62 -2.49
CA TRP A 144 -26.17 24.17 -3.82
C TRP A 144 -26.90 23.19 -4.74
N LEU A 145 -26.78 21.89 -4.47
CA LEU A 145 -27.31 20.78 -5.25
C LEU A 145 -28.33 20.02 -4.41
N ASN A 146 -29.49 20.61 -4.17
CA ASN A 146 -30.60 19.97 -3.48
C ASN A 146 -31.82 19.92 -4.40
N SER A 147 -32.83 19.15 -3.99
CA SER A 147 -34.05 18.99 -4.79
C SER A 147 -34.73 20.33 -5.16
N ASP A 148 -34.68 21.36 -4.30
CA ASP A 148 -35.28 22.67 -4.56
C ASP A 148 -34.50 23.48 -5.62
N THR A 149 -33.17 23.47 -5.56
CA THR A 149 -32.35 24.15 -6.58
C THR A 149 -32.50 23.49 -7.94
N ILE A 150 -32.60 22.15 -7.96
CA ILE A 150 -32.86 21.38 -9.19
C ILE A 150 -34.25 21.68 -9.74
N LEU A 151 -35.27 21.79 -8.89
CA LEU A 151 -36.61 22.25 -9.30
C LEU A 151 -36.56 23.66 -9.91
N GLY A 152 -35.77 24.55 -9.32
CA GLY A 152 -35.51 25.88 -9.86
C GLY A 152 -34.91 25.84 -11.27
N TRP A 153 -33.96 24.94 -11.54
CA TRP A 153 -33.42 24.73 -12.89
C TRP A 153 -34.45 24.23 -13.90
N MET A 154 -35.47 23.50 -13.41
CA MET A 154 -36.60 23.04 -14.19
C MET A 154 -37.70 24.11 -14.35
N GLY A 155 -37.52 25.30 -13.75
CA GLY A 155 -38.47 26.41 -13.82
C GLY A 155 -39.62 26.33 -12.81
N TYR A 156 -39.50 25.50 -11.77
CA TYR A 156 -40.51 25.36 -10.72
C TYR A 156 -40.10 26.10 -9.44
N PRO A 157 -41.06 26.63 -8.66
CA PRO A 157 -40.79 27.17 -7.33
C PRO A 157 -40.37 26.06 -6.34
N PRO A 158 -39.89 26.42 -5.14
CA PRO A 158 -39.52 25.47 -4.09
C PRO A 158 -40.65 24.51 -3.73
N MET A 159 -40.30 23.32 -3.22
CA MET A 159 -41.28 22.27 -2.93
C MET A 159 -42.39 22.73 -1.97
N GLU A 160 -42.04 23.52 -0.95
CA GLU A 160 -43.00 24.04 0.03
C GLU A 160 -44.13 24.85 -0.63
N GLU A 161 -43.77 25.73 -1.57
CA GLU A 161 -44.74 26.54 -2.31
C GLU A 161 -45.56 25.69 -3.29
N LEU A 162 -44.94 24.72 -3.96
CA LEU A 162 -45.64 23.77 -4.83
C LEU A 162 -46.72 22.99 -4.05
N TYR A 163 -46.39 22.48 -2.87
CA TYR A 163 -47.35 21.78 -2.02
C TYR A 163 -48.43 22.73 -1.50
N ALA A 164 -48.08 23.91 -1.01
CA ALA A 164 -49.06 24.89 -0.54
C ALA A 164 -50.09 25.25 -1.63
N ASN A 165 -49.62 25.50 -2.85
CA ASN A 165 -50.47 25.83 -3.99
C ASN A 165 -51.34 24.62 -4.42
N ALA A 166 -50.80 23.40 -4.33
CA ALA A 166 -51.56 22.18 -4.60
C ALA A 166 -52.68 21.96 -3.57
N TYR A 167 -52.41 22.14 -2.28
CA TYR A 167 -53.42 22.04 -1.21
C TYR A 167 -54.48 23.15 -1.30
N ALA A 168 -54.09 24.34 -1.76
CA ALA A 168 -55.01 25.44 -2.02
C ALA A 168 -55.87 25.25 -3.29
N GLY A 169 -55.68 24.16 -4.04
CA GLY A 169 -56.46 23.85 -5.25
C GLY A 169 -56.12 24.76 -6.44
N LEU A 170 -54.94 25.38 -6.45
CA LEU A 170 -54.52 26.34 -7.49
C LEU A 170 -54.04 25.67 -8.78
N TYR A 171 -53.92 24.34 -8.80
CA TYR A 171 -53.47 23.57 -9.96
C TYR A 171 -54.57 22.65 -10.49
N SER A 172 -54.67 22.60 -11.82
CA SER A 172 -55.48 21.59 -12.51
C SER A 172 -54.86 20.20 -12.37
N GLU A 173 -55.64 19.13 -12.59
CA GLU A 173 -55.14 17.75 -12.58
C GLU A 173 -53.93 17.54 -13.51
N SER A 174 -53.96 18.15 -14.71
CA SER A 174 -52.84 18.07 -15.66
C SER A 174 -51.55 18.72 -15.13
N GLN A 175 -51.68 19.83 -14.39
CA GLN A 175 -50.55 20.51 -13.77
C GLN A 175 -50.02 19.72 -12.57
N LEU A 176 -50.91 19.11 -11.78
CA LEU A 176 -50.50 18.25 -10.67
C LEU A 176 -49.66 17.07 -11.16
N ILE A 177 -50.05 16.40 -12.24
CA ILE A 177 -49.26 15.31 -12.84
C ILE A 177 -47.87 15.81 -13.28
N ALA A 178 -47.80 16.97 -13.94
CA ALA A 178 -46.53 17.56 -14.37
C ALA A 178 -45.63 17.93 -13.17
N ILE A 179 -46.20 18.54 -12.12
CA ILE A 179 -45.50 18.92 -10.89
C ILE A 179 -44.99 17.68 -10.15
N THR A 180 -45.81 16.64 -9.98
CA THR A 180 -45.38 15.39 -9.36
C THR A 180 -44.24 14.73 -10.13
N SER A 181 -44.30 14.75 -11.48
CA SER A 181 -43.20 14.26 -12.31
C SER A 181 -41.93 15.11 -12.15
N ALA A 182 -42.07 16.44 -12.03
CA ALA A 182 -40.93 17.33 -11.82
C ALA A 182 -40.25 17.08 -10.47
N ILE A 183 -41.03 17.01 -9.38
CA ILE A 183 -40.53 16.69 -8.03
C ILE A 183 -39.83 15.33 -8.03
N THR A 184 -40.45 14.31 -8.63
CA THR A 184 -39.87 12.97 -8.71
C THR A 184 -38.52 12.98 -9.43
N ASN A 185 -38.41 13.72 -10.54
CA ASN A 185 -37.15 13.84 -11.28
C ASN A 185 -36.10 14.63 -10.50
N ALA A 186 -36.49 15.71 -9.81
CA ALA A 186 -35.58 16.49 -8.98
C ALA A 186 -34.98 15.66 -7.85
N VAL A 187 -35.80 14.89 -7.12
CA VAL A 187 -35.34 13.99 -6.05
C VAL A 187 -34.40 12.89 -6.58
N ARG A 188 -34.67 12.36 -7.78
CA ARG A 188 -33.78 11.39 -8.44
C ARG A 188 -32.44 12.00 -8.82
N LEU A 189 -32.43 13.22 -9.35
CA LEU A 189 -31.21 13.94 -9.70
C LEU A 189 -30.40 14.33 -8.45
N ASP A 190 -31.05 14.79 -7.39
CA ASP A 190 -30.44 15.07 -6.10
C ASP A 190 -29.71 13.83 -5.55
N SER A 191 -30.42 12.69 -5.51
CA SER A 191 -29.84 11.41 -5.11
C SER A 191 -28.69 10.95 -6.02
N ALA A 192 -28.76 11.23 -7.32
CA ALA A 192 -27.69 10.94 -8.27
C ALA A 192 -26.44 11.78 -7.98
N PHE A 193 -26.59 13.09 -7.75
CA PHE A 193 -25.48 13.97 -7.36
C PHE A 193 -24.88 13.54 -6.02
N PHE A 194 -25.71 13.23 -5.04
CA PHE A 194 -25.28 12.70 -3.74
C PHE A 194 -24.36 11.48 -3.92
N CYS A 195 -24.81 10.46 -4.65
CA CYS A 195 -24.00 9.27 -4.89
C CYS A 195 -22.75 9.56 -5.73
N ALA A 196 -22.82 10.47 -6.70
CA ALA A 196 -21.69 10.83 -7.56
C ALA A 196 -20.52 11.42 -6.77
N PHE A 197 -20.76 12.40 -5.90
CA PHE A 197 -19.69 13.04 -5.13
C PHE A 197 -19.15 12.12 -4.02
N MET A 198 -20.03 11.34 -3.39
CA MET A 198 -19.63 10.28 -2.47
C MET A 198 -18.69 9.27 -3.13
N ALA A 199 -19.11 8.74 -4.29
CA ALA A 199 -18.33 7.79 -5.07
C ALA A 199 -17.00 8.38 -5.55
N CYS A 200 -17.02 9.66 -5.96
CA CYS A 200 -15.83 10.40 -6.37
C CYS A 200 -14.79 10.44 -5.25
N GLY A 201 -15.19 10.76 -4.01
CA GLY A 201 -14.30 10.75 -2.84
C GLY A 201 -13.69 9.37 -2.58
N ILE A 202 -14.52 8.33 -2.56
CA ILE A 202 -14.04 6.95 -2.36
C ILE A 202 -13.08 6.52 -3.48
N GLY A 203 -13.44 6.77 -4.74
CA GLY A 203 -12.63 6.42 -5.91
C GLY A 203 -11.29 7.15 -5.95
N LEU A 204 -11.28 8.44 -5.58
CA LEU A 204 -10.07 9.25 -5.49
C LEU A 204 -9.08 8.65 -4.49
N PHE A 205 -9.53 8.36 -3.27
CA PHE A 205 -8.64 7.88 -2.21
C PHE A 205 -8.23 6.42 -2.40
N LEU A 206 -9.09 5.55 -2.92
CA LEU A 206 -8.69 4.19 -3.29
C LEU A 206 -7.62 4.21 -4.41
N GLY A 207 -7.78 5.08 -5.42
CA GLY A 207 -6.78 5.26 -6.47
C GLY A 207 -5.45 5.81 -5.93
N LEU A 208 -5.52 6.81 -5.05
CA LEU A 208 -4.36 7.43 -4.40
C LEU A 208 -3.60 6.40 -3.54
N GLY A 209 -4.33 5.64 -2.72
CA GLY A 209 -3.78 4.61 -1.86
C GLY A 209 -3.07 3.51 -2.61
N GLU A 210 -3.63 3.10 -3.75
CA GLU A 210 -2.99 2.13 -4.62
C GLU A 210 -1.65 2.66 -5.16
N GLY A 211 -1.58 3.90 -5.65
CA GLY A 211 -0.33 4.45 -6.15
C GLY A 211 0.73 4.69 -5.06
N ILE A 212 0.30 5.13 -3.87
CA ILE A 212 1.19 5.27 -2.70
C ILE A 212 1.76 3.91 -2.31
N TYR A 213 0.92 2.86 -2.29
CA TYR A 213 1.38 1.53 -1.95
C TYR A 213 2.47 1.04 -2.91
N TYR A 214 2.35 1.28 -4.21
CA TYR A 214 3.38 0.88 -5.19
C TYR A 214 4.58 1.85 -5.29
N GLY A 215 4.56 2.97 -4.54
CA GLY A 215 5.72 3.85 -4.35
C GLY A 215 5.92 4.93 -5.42
N SER A 216 4.89 5.25 -6.22
CA SER A 216 4.98 6.30 -7.25
C SER A 216 3.94 7.40 -6.99
N GLY A 217 4.41 8.61 -6.65
CA GLY A 217 3.53 9.77 -6.48
C GLY A 217 2.80 10.17 -7.77
N ARG A 218 3.46 10.04 -8.93
CA ARG A 218 2.83 10.28 -10.23
C ARG A 218 1.74 9.25 -10.54
N GLN A 219 1.99 7.98 -10.20
CA GLN A 219 0.98 6.93 -10.39
C GLN A 219 -0.18 7.10 -9.41
N ALA A 220 0.08 7.55 -8.19
CA ALA A 220 -0.95 7.89 -7.21
C ALA A 220 -1.88 8.99 -7.74
N ALA A 221 -1.32 10.10 -8.24
CA ALA A 221 -2.11 11.18 -8.82
C ALA A 221 -2.93 10.71 -10.05
N LYS A 222 -2.31 9.92 -10.94
CA LYS A 222 -2.99 9.36 -12.11
C LYS A 222 -4.16 8.45 -11.71
N ASN A 223 -3.92 7.50 -10.82
CA ASN A 223 -4.94 6.56 -10.35
C ASN A 223 -6.06 7.29 -9.58
N ALA A 224 -5.71 8.31 -8.79
CA ALA A 224 -6.68 9.14 -8.08
C ALA A 224 -7.60 9.89 -9.06
N ALA A 225 -7.04 10.49 -10.11
CA ALA A 225 -7.82 11.19 -11.13
C ALA A 225 -8.74 10.23 -11.92
N ILE A 226 -8.22 9.07 -12.32
CA ILE A 226 -9.01 8.02 -12.99
C ILE A 226 -10.14 7.53 -12.06
N GLY A 227 -9.81 7.25 -10.80
CA GLY A 227 -10.76 6.79 -9.79
C GLY A 227 -11.86 7.80 -9.50
N ALA A 228 -11.51 9.09 -9.35
CA ALA A 228 -12.45 10.19 -9.17
C ALA A 228 -13.41 10.32 -10.38
N GLY A 229 -12.86 10.39 -11.60
CA GLY A 229 -13.67 10.60 -12.81
C GLY A 229 -14.63 9.46 -13.12
N ILE A 230 -14.14 8.21 -13.08
CA ILE A 230 -14.99 7.03 -13.32
C ILE A 230 -16.06 6.91 -12.23
N SER A 231 -15.70 7.13 -10.97
CA SER A 231 -16.64 6.98 -9.85
C SER A 231 -17.68 8.10 -9.80
N LEU A 232 -17.35 9.31 -10.24
CA LEU A 232 -18.32 10.40 -10.35
C LEU A 232 -19.44 10.02 -11.33
N VAL A 233 -19.09 9.54 -12.53
CA VAL A 233 -20.08 9.17 -13.57
C VAL A 233 -20.89 7.95 -13.15
N LEU A 234 -20.21 6.88 -12.71
CA LEU A 234 -20.90 5.66 -12.32
C LEU A 234 -21.71 5.82 -11.03
N GLY A 235 -21.24 6.65 -10.09
CA GLY A 235 -21.98 7.01 -8.89
C GLY A 235 -23.24 7.80 -9.21
N PHE A 236 -23.20 8.70 -10.21
CA PHE A 236 -24.39 9.39 -10.70
C PHE A 236 -25.43 8.41 -11.26
N ILE A 237 -25.00 7.52 -12.16
CA ILE A 237 -25.88 6.52 -12.78
C ILE A 237 -26.47 5.58 -11.72
N SER A 238 -25.63 5.05 -10.83
CA SER A 238 -26.08 4.11 -9.80
C SER A 238 -26.99 4.78 -8.78
N GLY A 239 -26.73 6.02 -8.39
CA GLY A 239 -27.59 6.80 -7.49
C GLY A 239 -28.97 7.08 -8.11
N TYR A 240 -29.01 7.46 -9.39
CA TYR A 240 -30.27 7.66 -10.10
C TYR A 240 -31.10 6.37 -10.16
N LEU A 241 -30.47 5.24 -10.51
CA LEU A 241 -31.12 3.93 -10.56
C LEU A 241 -31.58 3.45 -9.18
N ALA A 242 -30.74 3.64 -8.16
CA ALA A 242 -31.06 3.32 -6.77
C ALA A 242 -32.30 4.09 -6.30
N GLN A 243 -32.37 5.39 -6.60
CA GLN A 243 -33.53 6.20 -6.23
C GLN A 243 -34.78 5.81 -7.02
N CYS A 244 -34.66 5.46 -8.31
CA CYS A 244 -35.79 4.94 -9.08
C CYS A 244 -36.36 3.66 -8.45
N LEU A 245 -35.48 2.73 -8.07
CA LEU A 245 -35.91 1.49 -7.42
C LEU A 245 -36.50 1.75 -6.03
N TYR A 246 -35.85 2.61 -5.23
CA TYR A 246 -36.33 2.98 -3.91
C TYR A 246 -37.74 3.58 -3.98
N SER A 247 -37.96 4.56 -4.85
CA SER A 247 -39.29 5.15 -5.06
C SER A 247 -40.33 4.15 -5.57
N ALA A 248 -39.94 3.16 -6.38
CA ALA A 248 -40.85 2.12 -6.87
C ALA A 248 -41.20 1.08 -5.80
N LEU A 249 -40.26 0.79 -4.90
CA LEU A 249 -40.45 -0.18 -3.82
C LEU A 249 -41.07 0.43 -2.56
N LEU A 250 -41.10 1.76 -2.46
CA LEU A 250 -41.74 2.46 -1.36
C LEU A 250 -43.25 2.23 -1.41
N GLN A 251 -43.69 1.12 -0.80
CA GLN A 251 -45.10 0.86 -0.52
C GLN A 251 -45.50 1.57 0.78
N THR A 252 -46.81 1.77 0.98
CA THR A 252 -47.40 2.25 2.23
C THR A 252 -47.30 1.19 3.34
N THR A 253 -46.10 0.68 3.59
CA THR A 253 -45.82 -0.36 4.57
C THR A 253 -45.38 0.30 5.87
N GLU A 254 -46.15 0.11 6.93
CA GLU A 254 -45.85 0.66 8.26
C GLU A 254 -44.77 -0.15 9.01
N ASN A 255 -44.34 -1.30 8.45
CA ASN A 255 -43.34 -2.16 9.08
C ASN A 255 -41.91 -1.60 8.89
N GLU A 256 -41.28 -1.18 10.00
CA GLU A 256 -39.90 -0.67 10.03
C GLU A 256 -38.87 -1.62 9.41
N PHE A 257 -39.04 -2.93 9.59
CA PHE A 257 -38.12 -3.92 9.01
C PHE A 257 -38.23 -3.95 7.48
N ALA A 258 -39.45 -3.86 6.94
CA ALA A 258 -39.65 -3.82 5.50
C ALA A 258 -39.06 -2.54 4.90
N MET A 259 -39.21 -1.40 5.59
CA MET A 259 -38.57 -0.14 5.20
C MET A 259 -37.04 -0.22 5.22
N ALA A 260 -36.47 -0.86 6.25
CA ALA A 260 -35.03 -1.11 6.31
C ALA A 260 -34.55 -2.01 5.15
N LEU A 261 -35.34 -3.03 4.79
CA LEU A 261 -35.02 -3.93 3.67
C LEU A 261 -35.07 -3.19 2.33
N ILE A 262 -36.10 -2.39 2.07
CA ILE A 262 -36.22 -1.57 0.85
C ILE A 262 -35.05 -0.59 0.74
N ARG A 263 -34.70 0.08 1.85
CA ARG A 263 -33.56 1.00 1.90
C ARG A 263 -32.24 0.25 1.65
N GLY A 264 -32.06 -0.92 2.26
CA GLY A 264 -30.92 -1.79 2.00
C GLY A 264 -30.79 -2.15 0.52
N VAL A 265 -31.88 -2.52 -0.16
CA VAL A 265 -31.88 -2.85 -1.59
C VAL A 265 -31.47 -1.64 -2.45
N GLY A 266 -32.01 -0.45 -2.17
CA GLY A 266 -31.62 0.77 -2.88
C GLY A 266 -30.13 1.07 -2.75
N TRP A 267 -29.61 1.03 -1.52
CA TRP A 267 -28.18 1.25 -1.26
C TRP A 267 -27.28 0.15 -1.80
N ALA A 268 -27.77 -1.09 -1.93
CA ALA A 268 -27.03 -2.18 -2.57
C ALA A 268 -26.74 -1.90 -4.05
N ILE A 269 -27.68 -1.27 -4.78
CA ILE A 269 -27.48 -0.86 -6.17
C ILE A 269 -26.49 0.28 -6.28
N ALA A 270 -26.64 1.30 -5.43
CA ALA A 270 -25.68 2.39 -5.36
C ALA A 270 -24.26 1.85 -5.06
N GLY A 271 -24.16 0.99 -4.05
CA GLY A 271 -22.94 0.31 -3.64
C GLY A 271 -22.34 -0.58 -4.73
N LEU A 272 -23.14 -1.32 -5.48
CA LEU A 272 -22.70 -2.09 -6.65
C LEU A 272 -22.01 -1.18 -7.68
N GLY A 273 -22.62 -0.02 -7.98
CA GLY A 273 -22.03 0.96 -8.91
C GLY A 273 -20.72 1.56 -8.41
N ILE A 274 -20.64 1.90 -7.13
CA ILE A 274 -19.40 2.39 -6.47
C ILE A 274 -18.32 1.30 -6.47
N GLY A 275 -18.71 0.06 -6.20
CA GLY A 275 -17.83 -1.11 -6.28
C GLY A 275 -17.32 -1.34 -7.71
N PHE A 276 -18.20 -1.25 -8.70
CA PHE A 276 -17.85 -1.35 -10.11
C PHE A 276 -16.84 -0.27 -10.52
N SER A 277 -17.06 0.99 -10.11
CA SER A 277 -16.15 2.09 -10.43
C SER A 277 -14.76 1.91 -9.80
N ALA A 278 -14.70 1.50 -8.53
CA ALA A 278 -13.44 1.20 -7.84
C ALA A 278 -12.67 0.03 -8.49
N GLY A 279 -13.41 -0.97 -9.00
CA GLY A 279 -12.84 -2.09 -9.74
C GLY A 279 -12.24 -1.70 -11.10
N LEU A 280 -12.78 -0.67 -11.76
CA LEU A 280 -12.31 -0.19 -13.06
C LEU A 280 -11.01 0.62 -13.01
N ILE A 281 -10.56 1.05 -11.81
CA ILE A 281 -9.27 1.74 -11.63
C ILE A 281 -8.12 0.89 -12.19
N LYS A 282 -8.18 -0.43 -12.00
CA LYS A 282 -7.37 -1.41 -12.73
C LYS A 282 -8.24 -2.56 -13.22
N PRO A 283 -8.58 -2.60 -14.51
CA PRO A 283 -9.54 -3.56 -15.04
C PRO A 283 -8.96 -4.98 -15.03
N GLU A 284 -9.24 -5.73 -13.97
CA GLU A 284 -9.05 -7.17 -13.88
C GLU A 284 -10.40 -7.82 -13.54
N LYS A 285 -10.80 -8.88 -14.27
CA LYS A 285 -12.12 -9.52 -14.11
C LYS A 285 -12.41 -9.93 -12.67
N LYS A 286 -11.42 -10.52 -11.99
CA LYS A 286 -11.55 -10.92 -10.59
C LYS A 286 -11.70 -9.70 -9.70
N ARG A 287 -10.85 -8.68 -9.87
CA ARG A 287 -10.94 -7.46 -9.06
C ARG A 287 -12.30 -6.79 -9.18
N LEU A 288 -12.77 -6.61 -10.40
CA LEU A 288 -14.05 -5.98 -10.70
C LEU A 288 -15.22 -6.68 -9.98
N LEU A 289 -15.31 -8.01 -10.10
CA LEU A 289 -16.39 -8.80 -9.50
C LEU A 289 -16.48 -8.61 -7.98
N PHE A 290 -15.36 -8.63 -7.29
CA PHE A 290 -15.37 -8.54 -5.83
C PHE A 290 -15.49 -7.10 -5.32
N CYS A 291 -15.00 -6.10 -6.06
CA CYS A 291 -15.33 -4.71 -5.74
C CYS A 291 -16.84 -4.50 -5.87
N MET A 292 -17.47 -5.02 -6.93
CA MET A 292 -18.94 -5.01 -7.07
C MET A 292 -19.64 -5.74 -5.92
N LEU A 293 -19.17 -6.93 -5.54
CA LEU A 293 -19.77 -7.71 -4.44
C LEU A 293 -19.62 -7.01 -3.08
N GLY A 294 -18.43 -6.48 -2.78
CA GLY A 294 -18.18 -5.70 -1.57
C GLY A 294 -18.99 -4.42 -1.53
N GLY A 295 -19.17 -3.77 -2.68
CA GLY A 295 -20.07 -2.65 -2.86
C GLY A 295 -21.53 -3.00 -2.60
N LEU A 296 -22.02 -4.10 -3.19
CA LEU A 296 -23.39 -4.59 -3.02
C LEU A 296 -23.68 -4.93 -1.56
N VAL A 297 -22.82 -5.74 -0.92
CA VAL A 297 -23.00 -6.17 0.47
C VAL A 297 -22.85 -5.00 1.44
N GLY A 298 -21.84 -4.15 1.23
CA GLY A 298 -21.61 -2.96 2.06
C GLY A 298 -22.75 -1.95 1.95
N GLY A 299 -23.25 -1.72 0.73
CA GLY A 299 -24.42 -0.88 0.47
C GLY A 299 -25.68 -1.42 1.13
N PHE A 300 -25.95 -2.73 1.00
CA PHE A 300 -27.10 -3.36 1.64
C PHE A 300 -27.07 -3.20 3.16
N ILE A 301 -25.95 -3.59 3.80
CA ILE A 301 -25.80 -3.52 5.26
C ILE A 301 -25.87 -2.07 5.73
N GLY A 302 -25.23 -1.14 5.02
CA GLY A 302 -25.26 0.28 5.33
C GLY A 302 -26.68 0.87 5.26
N GLY A 303 -27.40 0.64 4.16
CA GLY A 303 -28.77 1.11 3.98
C GLY A 303 -29.76 0.49 4.96
N PHE A 304 -29.59 -0.80 5.28
CA PHE A 304 -30.40 -1.51 6.27
C PHE A 304 -30.17 -0.96 7.69
N ALA A 305 -28.91 -0.82 8.09
CA ALA A 305 -28.54 -0.31 9.42
C ALA A 305 -28.93 1.17 9.59
N PHE A 306 -28.90 1.97 8.51
CA PHE A 306 -29.22 3.40 8.56
C PHE A 306 -30.59 3.69 9.18
N ASN A 307 -31.60 2.85 8.92
CA ASN A 307 -32.92 3.02 9.52
C ASN A 307 -32.88 2.96 11.06
N TYR A 308 -32.12 2.01 11.61
CA TYR A 308 -31.96 1.85 13.05
C TYR A 308 -31.06 2.93 13.66
N ILE A 309 -30.03 3.38 12.94
CA ILE A 309 -29.15 4.46 13.39
C ILE A 309 -29.93 5.77 13.52
N CYS A 310 -30.83 6.07 12.57
CA CYS A 310 -31.70 7.25 12.66
C CYS A 310 -32.69 7.20 13.83
N ASN A 311 -33.08 6.01 14.29
CA ASN A 311 -34.01 5.84 15.41
C ASN A 311 -33.34 5.96 16.78
N ILE A 312 -32.01 6.14 16.85
CA ILE A 312 -31.31 6.40 18.10
C ILE A 312 -31.65 7.83 18.56
N PRO A 313 -31.98 8.06 19.85
CA PRO A 313 -32.29 9.40 20.37
C PRO A 313 -31.05 10.29 20.33
N TRP A 314 -30.83 10.96 19.20
CA TRP A 314 -29.63 11.74 18.94
C TRP A 314 -29.59 13.07 19.70
N ALA A 315 -30.76 13.52 20.16
CA ALA A 315 -30.93 14.65 21.06
C ALA A 315 -30.17 14.49 22.40
N LEU A 316 -29.79 13.26 22.79
CA LEU A 316 -28.96 13.03 23.97
C LEU A 316 -27.46 13.27 23.71
N LEU A 317 -27.05 13.38 22.45
CA LEU A 317 -25.65 13.46 22.01
C LEU A 317 -25.31 14.77 21.26
N SER A 318 -26.31 15.49 20.74
CA SER A 318 -26.15 16.80 20.07
C SER A 318 -27.40 17.66 20.25
N GLU A 319 -27.23 18.93 20.62
CA GLU A 319 -28.31 19.92 20.74
C GLU A 319 -28.90 20.36 19.38
N THR A 320 -28.25 20.01 18.26
CA THR A 320 -28.67 20.39 16.91
C THR A 320 -29.08 19.16 16.10
N ASP A 321 -30.38 18.98 15.90
CA ASP A 321 -30.96 17.80 15.24
C ASP A 321 -31.00 17.96 13.71
N THR A 322 -29.82 18.02 13.09
CA THR A 322 -29.67 18.21 11.64
C THR A 322 -29.66 16.91 10.84
N GLY A 323 -29.70 15.74 11.51
CA GLY A 323 -29.59 14.43 10.87
C GLY A 323 -28.23 14.13 10.21
N ILE A 324 -27.26 15.03 10.29
CA ILE A 324 -25.92 14.91 9.67
C ILE A 324 -25.12 13.76 10.30
N LEU A 325 -25.15 13.62 11.63
CA LEU A 325 -24.32 12.64 12.34
C LEU A 325 -24.74 11.18 12.07
N PRO A 326 -26.04 10.81 12.09
CA PRO A 326 -26.50 9.50 11.63
C PRO A 326 -26.06 9.16 10.20
N ARG A 327 -26.13 10.13 9.27
CA ARG A 327 -25.66 9.96 7.88
C ARG A 327 -24.15 9.73 7.84
N ALA A 328 -23.37 10.53 8.55
CA ALA A 328 -21.92 10.40 8.62
C ALA A 328 -21.49 9.01 9.14
N ILE A 329 -22.15 8.51 10.19
CA ILE A 329 -21.88 7.19 10.77
C ILE A 329 -22.23 6.08 9.79
N GLY A 330 -23.42 6.12 9.21
CA GLY A 330 -23.87 5.11 8.23
C GLY A 330 -22.94 5.03 7.01
N ILE A 331 -22.52 6.19 6.49
CA ILE A 331 -21.64 6.30 5.33
C ILE A 331 -20.21 5.85 5.65
N THR A 332 -19.69 6.19 6.82
CA THR A 332 -18.36 5.73 7.27
C THR A 332 -18.34 4.20 7.41
N PHE A 333 -19.40 3.62 7.98
CA PHE A 333 -19.54 2.17 8.10
C PHE A 333 -19.62 1.49 6.72
N MET A 334 -20.34 2.09 5.78
CA MET A 334 -20.37 1.63 4.39
C MET A 334 -18.98 1.69 3.74
N GLY A 335 -18.26 2.82 3.85
CA GLY A 335 -16.90 2.99 3.33
C GLY A 335 -15.91 1.97 3.91
N LEU A 336 -16.07 1.64 5.21
CA LEU A 336 -15.31 0.59 5.89
C LEU A 336 -15.56 -0.78 5.24
N LEU A 337 -16.82 -1.17 5.03
CA LEU A 337 -17.17 -2.48 4.44
C LEU A 337 -16.71 -2.58 2.98
N ILE A 338 -16.83 -1.50 2.20
CA ILE A 338 -16.30 -1.43 0.83
C ILE A 338 -14.79 -1.61 0.85
N GLY A 339 -14.07 -0.85 1.68
CA GLY A 339 -12.61 -0.93 1.82
C GLY A 339 -12.13 -2.30 2.31
N LEU A 340 -12.86 -2.92 3.23
CA LEU A 340 -12.61 -4.28 3.71
C LEU A 340 -12.82 -5.30 2.59
N GLY A 341 -13.89 -5.18 1.80
CA GLY A 341 -14.14 -6.03 0.63
C GLY A 341 -13.00 -5.96 -0.39
N VAL A 342 -12.54 -4.74 -0.71
CA VAL A 342 -11.40 -4.50 -1.61
C VAL A 342 -10.10 -5.13 -1.06
N GLY A 343 -9.81 -4.91 0.22
CA GLY A 343 -8.58 -5.42 0.84
C GLY A 343 -8.57 -6.95 0.96
N LEU A 344 -9.68 -7.57 1.39
CA LEU A 344 -9.82 -9.02 1.49
C LEU A 344 -9.75 -9.68 0.11
N LEU A 345 -10.41 -9.10 -0.89
CA LEU A 345 -10.33 -9.55 -2.27
C LEU A 345 -8.87 -9.70 -2.70
N GLU A 346 -8.05 -8.66 -2.57
CA GLU A 346 -6.69 -8.73 -3.12
C GLU A 346 -5.91 -9.88 -2.50
N GLN A 347 -6.14 -10.16 -1.22
CA GLN A 347 -5.55 -11.31 -0.54
C GLN A 347 -6.09 -12.65 -1.08
N PHE A 348 -7.38 -12.74 -1.41
CA PHE A 348 -8.00 -13.96 -1.93
C PHE A 348 -7.83 -14.16 -3.44
N ALA A 349 -7.64 -13.10 -4.23
CA ALA A 349 -7.43 -13.15 -5.68
C ALA A 349 -5.97 -13.17 -6.10
N LYS A 350 -5.00 -12.82 -5.21
CA LYS A 350 -3.58 -12.91 -5.54
C LYS A 350 -3.23 -14.30 -6.06
N SER A 351 -2.80 -14.38 -7.32
CA SER A 351 -2.37 -15.64 -7.94
C SER A 351 -0.85 -15.78 -7.83
N ALA A 352 -0.13 -14.66 -7.90
CA ALA A 352 1.29 -14.55 -7.57
C ALA A 352 1.60 -13.21 -6.88
N TRP A 353 2.64 -13.20 -6.04
CA TRP A 353 3.13 -12.01 -5.35
C TRP A 353 4.63 -12.11 -5.05
N LEU A 354 5.29 -10.97 -4.98
CA LEU A 354 6.66 -10.81 -4.52
C LEU A 354 6.64 -10.32 -3.08
N LYS A 355 7.30 -11.03 -2.17
CA LYS A 355 7.49 -10.59 -0.79
C LYS A 355 8.92 -10.07 -0.62
N VAL A 356 9.08 -8.82 -0.22
CA VAL A 356 10.40 -8.28 0.12
C VAL A 356 10.85 -8.91 1.43
N ILE A 357 11.95 -9.66 1.39
CA ILE A 357 12.56 -10.30 2.57
C ILE A 357 13.81 -9.56 3.07
N ARG A 358 14.38 -8.68 2.23
CA ARG A 358 15.52 -7.82 2.59
C ARG A 358 15.46 -6.52 1.80
N GLY A 359 15.91 -5.43 2.43
CA GLY A 359 15.97 -4.10 1.84
C GLY A 359 15.00 -3.13 2.51
N GLU A 360 15.01 -1.88 2.06
CA GLU A 360 14.25 -0.76 2.63
C GLU A 360 12.73 -1.01 2.77
N PHE A 361 12.17 -1.89 1.94
CA PHE A 361 10.74 -2.23 1.94
C PHE A 361 10.45 -3.61 2.55
N GLU A 362 11.28 -4.08 3.48
CA GLU A 362 11.14 -5.40 4.11
C GLU A 362 9.71 -5.68 4.62
N GLY A 363 9.23 -6.89 4.35
CA GLY A 363 7.89 -7.37 4.71
C GLY A 363 6.77 -6.91 3.78
N LYS A 364 7.04 -6.02 2.82
CA LYS A 364 6.05 -5.57 1.83
C LYS A 364 5.77 -6.65 0.79
N GLU A 365 4.51 -6.75 0.36
CA GLU A 365 4.07 -7.70 -0.66
C GLU A 365 3.57 -6.96 -1.90
N TYR A 366 4.20 -7.19 -3.05
CA TYR A 366 3.76 -6.66 -4.33
C TYR A 366 3.02 -7.73 -5.11
N LEU A 367 1.85 -7.40 -5.66
CA LEU A 367 1.12 -8.32 -6.53
C LEU A 367 1.79 -8.42 -7.89
N VAL A 368 1.85 -9.63 -8.44
CA VAL A 368 2.26 -9.87 -9.82
C VAL A 368 0.98 -10.05 -10.65
N PHE A 369 0.74 -9.11 -11.56
CA PHE A 369 -0.48 -9.09 -12.37
C PHE A 369 -0.34 -10.00 -13.60
N ALA A 370 -1.45 -10.30 -14.28
CA ALA A 370 -1.47 -11.15 -15.49
C ALA A 370 -0.75 -10.51 -16.70
N GLY A 371 -0.48 -9.20 -16.68
CA GLY A 371 0.30 -8.50 -17.71
C GLY A 371 1.78 -8.39 -17.37
N THR A 372 2.47 -7.44 -17.99
CA THR A 372 3.87 -7.12 -17.66
C THR A 372 3.93 -6.33 -16.35
N THR A 373 4.58 -6.91 -15.34
CA THR A 373 4.88 -6.26 -14.07
C THR A 373 6.33 -5.76 -14.11
N SER A 374 6.50 -4.47 -14.40
CA SER A 374 7.81 -3.84 -14.43
C SER A 374 8.31 -3.44 -13.05
N ILE A 375 9.61 -3.61 -12.83
CA ILE A 375 10.30 -3.32 -11.56
C ILE A 375 11.48 -2.41 -11.83
N GLY A 376 11.61 -1.33 -11.07
CA GLY A 376 12.75 -0.42 -11.18
C GLY A 376 12.68 0.74 -10.19
N ASN A 377 13.63 1.67 -10.26
CA ASN A 377 13.63 2.88 -9.42
C ASN A 377 12.73 3.98 -10.01
N ASN A 378 12.52 4.00 -11.33
CA ASN A 378 11.68 5.03 -11.97
C ASN A 378 10.20 4.87 -11.58
N GLY A 379 9.53 5.99 -11.31
CA GLY A 379 8.10 6.05 -10.97
C GLY A 379 7.13 5.60 -12.08
N LYS A 380 7.63 5.30 -13.29
CA LYS A 380 6.86 4.70 -14.39
C LYS A 380 6.67 3.19 -14.25
N ASN A 381 7.45 2.51 -13.41
CA ASN A 381 7.33 1.06 -13.22
C ASN A 381 6.11 0.70 -12.37
N THR A 382 5.64 -0.54 -12.52
CA THR A 382 4.55 -1.09 -11.71
C THR A 382 4.97 -1.24 -10.25
N ILE A 383 6.20 -1.73 -9.98
CA ILE A 383 6.80 -1.83 -8.66
C ILE A 383 8.00 -0.89 -8.60
N VAL A 384 7.93 0.10 -7.71
CA VAL A 384 8.96 1.13 -7.62
C VAL A 384 9.81 0.96 -6.36
N LEU A 385 11.10 0.69 -6.57
CA LEU A 385 12.12 0.58 -5.51
C LEU A 385 12.91 1.90 -5.41
N PHE A 386 12.20 3.01 -5.18
CA PHE A 386 12.72 4.38 -5.36
C PHE A 386 13.88 4.79 -4.44
N LYS A 387 14.04 4.15 -3.27
CA LYS A 387 15.11 4.47 -2.32
C LYS A 387 16.44 3.78 -2.66
N ASP A 388 16.42 2.79 -3.55
CA ASP A 388 17.59 1.99 -3.86
C ASP A 388 18.26 2.47 -5.17
N LYS A 389 19.37 3.19 -5.03
CA LYS A 389 20.11 3.76 -6.17
C LYS A 389 20.79 2.70 -7.04
N LEU A 390 20.99 1.48 -6.52
CA LEU A 390 21.55 0.38 -7.30
C LEU A 390 20.51 -0.25 -8.25
N VAL A 391 19.23 0.03 -8.03
CA VAL A 391 18.17 -0.39 -8.93
C VAL A 391 18.10 0.57 -10.09
N GLY A 392 18.43 0.08 -11.29
CA GLY A 392 18.25 0.84 -12.52
C GLY A 392 16.83 1.39 -12.71
N GLU A 393 16.71 2.42 -13.56
CA GLU A 393 15.43 3.09 -13.81
C GLU A 393 14.33 2.12 -14.22
N HIS A 394 14.62 1.18 -15.12
CA HIS A 394 13.78 0.06 -15.50
C HIS A 394 14.65 -1.19 -15.43
N HIS A 395 14.45 -2.02 -14.42
CA HIS A 395 15.42 -3.04 -14.01
C HIS A 395 15.13 -4.41 -14.59
N CYS A 396 13.91 -4.88 -14.37
CA CYS A 396 13.44 -6.15 -14.88
C CYS A 396 11.92 -6.13 -15.04
N ASP A 397 11.43 -7.04 -15.87
CA ASP A 397 10.01 -7.28 -16.09
C ASP A 397 9.65 -8.71 -15.70
N ILE A 398 8.49 -8.87 -15.06
CA ILE A 398 7.84 -10.17 -14.91
C ILE A 398 6.67 -10.21 -15.90
N THR A 399 6.71 -11.16 -16.81
CA THR A 399 5.65 -11.39 -17.80
C THR A 399 5.02 -12.76 -17.58
N GLN A 400 3.76 -12.92 -17.99
CA GLN A 400 3.10 -14.21 -18.00
C GLN A 400 3.12 -14.80 -19.41
N GLU A 401 3.86 -15.90 -19.59
CA GLU A 401 4.02 -16.57 -20.87
C GLU A 401 3.63 -18.04 -20.75
N ASN A 402 2.68 -18.49 -21.55
CA ASN A 402 2.19 -19.89 -21.54
C ASN A 402 1.79 -20.36 -20.13
N GLY A 403 1.14 -19.48 -19.35
CA GLY A 403 0.72 -19.76 -17.98
C GLY A 403 1.84 -19.76 -16.93
N ARG A 404 3.09 -19.46 -17.32
CA ARG A 404 4.24 -19.38 -16.41
C ARG A 404 4.70 -17.93 -16.23
N TYR A 405 5.22 -17.62 -15.06
CA TYR A 405 5.80 -16.30 -14.78
C TYR A 405 7.27 -16.31 -15.22
N VAL A 406 7.66 -15.36 -16.06
CA VAL A 406 9.01 -15.24 -16.61
C VAL A 406 9.57 -13.89 -16.23
N LEU A 407 10.70 -13.91 -15.53
CA LEU A 407 11.49 -12.74 -15.19
C LEU A 407 12.48 -12.46 -16.33
N VAL A 408 12.55 -11.22 -16.78
CA VAL A 408 13.47 -10.76 -17.84
C VAL A 408 14.24 -9.56 -17.30
N ASP A 409 15.57 -9.63 -17.33
CA ASP A 409 16.45 -8.51 -16.99
C ASP A 409 16.49 -7.51 -18.15
N CYS A 410 16.41 -6.21 -17.84
CA CYS A 410 16.40 -5.15 -18.85
C CYS A 410 17.81 -4.62 -19.17
N GLY A 411 18.87 -5.35 -18.81
CA GLY A 411 20.26 -4.99 -19.10
C GLY A 411 20.83 -3.94 -18.15
N THR A 412 20.43 -3.95 -16.88
CA THR A 412 20.98 -2.98 -15.92
C THR A 412 22.42 -3.31 -15.52
N PRO A 413 23.24 -2.32 -15.11
CA PRO A 413 24.63 -2.55 -14.74
C PRO A 413 24.80 -3.61 -13.64
N MET A 414 23.95 -3.57 -12.62
CA MET A 414 23.94 -4.55 -11.53
C MET A 414 23.35 -5.90 -11.99
N GLY A 415 22.39 -5.86 -12.90
CA GLY A 415 21.65 -7.01 -13.39
C GLY A 415 20.76 -7.64 -12.32
N THR A 416 19.95 -8.59 -12.77
CA THR A 416 19.03 -9.33 -11.91
C THR A 416 19.63 -10.67 -11.52
N VAL A 417 19.54 -11.03 -10.23
CA VAL A 417 20.07 -12.29 -9.71
C VAL A 417 18.91 -13.12 -9.15
N VAL A 418 18.81 -14.39 -9.54
CA VAL A 418 17.83 -15.34 -8.99
C VAL A 418 18.56 -16.51 -8.35
N ASN A 419 18.28 -16.76 -7.07
CA ASN A 419 18.90 -17.82 -6.27
C ASN A 419 20.44 -17.81 -6.34
N GLY A 420 21.04 -16.63 -6.36
CA GLY A 420 22.49 -16.42 -6.41
C GLY A 420 23.11 -16.44 -7.82
N MET A 421 22.33 -16.72 -8.87
CA MET A 421 22.81 -16.70 -10.25
C MET A 421 22.30 -15.48 -11.00
N ARG A 422 23.18 -14.76 -11.71
CA ARG A 422 22.77 -13.66 -12.58
C ARG A 422 22.00 -14.23 -13.78
N ILE A 423 20.86 -13.62 -14.10
CA ILE A 423 19.99 -14.07 -15.17
C ILE A 423 19.79 -12.95 -16.20
N SER A 424 19.56 -13.35 -17.45
CA SER A 424 18.93 -12.48 -18.46
C SER A 424 17.44 -12.78 -18.59
N ARG A 425 17.08 -14.06 -18.43
CA ARG A 425 15.70 -14.56 -18.47
C ARG A 425 15.58 -15.79 -17.56
N HIS A 426 14.51 -15.87 -16.78
CA HIS A 426 14.29 -16.98 -15.85
C HIS A 426 12.81 -17.28 -15.66
N VAL A 427 12.44 -18.56 -15.69
CA VAL A 427 11.06 -18.99 -15.37
C VAL A 427 10.94 -19.09 -13.85
N LEU A 428 10.16 -18.19 -13.25
CA LEU A 428 9.98 -18.09 -11.81
C LEU A 428 9.24 -19.30 -11.26
N ARG A 429 9.76 -19.82 -10.14
CA ARG A 429 9.17 -20.89 -9.35
C ARG A 429 8.85 -20.41 -7.95
N GLN A 430 7.87 -21.06 -7.32
CA GLN A 430 7.51 -20.83 -5.93
C GLN A 430 8.77 -20.85 -5.03
N GLY A 431 8.99 -19.76 -4.30
CA GLY A 431 10.12 -19.61 -3.38
C GLY A 431 11.40 -19.04 -3.99
N ASP A 432 11.44 -18.74 -5.30
CA ASP A 432 12.62 -18.13 -5.92
C ASP A 432 12.96 -16.79 -5.28
N ALA A 433 14.22 -16.62 -4.88
CA ALA A 433 14.75 -15.39 -4.32
C ALA A 433 15.38 -14.53 -5.42
N ILE A 434 14.77 -13.38 -5.70
CA ILE A 434 15.17 -12.41 -6.71
C ILE A 434 15.88 -11.26 -6.01
N ALA A 435 17.17 -11.06 -6.29
CA ALA A 435 17.94 -9.92 -5.81
C ALA A 435 18.03 -8.85 -6.91
N ILE A 436 17.65 -7.63 -6.53
CA ILE A 436 17.62 -6.42 -7.37
C ILE A 436 18.19 -5.27 -6.53
N GLY A 437 19.39 -4.81 -6.88
CA GLY A 437 20.13 -3.84 -6.06
C GLY A 437 20.39 -4.40 -4.65
N ASN A 438 19.99 -3.66 -3.62
CA ASN A 438 20.07 -4.07 -2.21
C ASN A 438 18.82 -4.84 -1.74
N SER A 439 17.79 -4.95 -2.58
CA SER A 439 16.53 -5.58 -2.24
C SER A 439 16.52 -7.05 -2.63
N VAL A 440 15.97 -7.91 -1.77
CA VAL A 440 15.70 -9.32 -2.08
C VAL A 440 14.21 -9.59 -1.96
N LEU A 441 13.61 -10.09 -3.03
CA LEU A 441 12.19 -10.39 -3.14
C LEU A 441 12.01 -11.89 -3.37
N VAL A 442 11.11 -12.52 -2.61
CA VAL A 442 10.74 -13.93 -2.81
C VAL A 442 9.47 -14.02 -3.63
N PHE A 443 9.52 -14.75 -4.73
CA PHE A 443 8.37 -15.05 -5.55
C PHE A 443 7.49 -16.11 -4.92
N ASN A 444 6.19 -15.84 -4.87
CA ASN A 444 5.18 -16.76 -4.38
C ASN A 444 3.99 -16.80 -5.34
N MET A 445 3.33 -17.94 -5.41
CA MET A 445 2.15 -18.24 -6.20
C MET A 445 1.22 -19.17 -5.42
N LYS A 446 -0.06 -19.19 -5.83
CA LYS A 446 -1.09 -20.06 -5.24
C LYS A 446 -1.09 -21.46 -5.80
#